data_AF-G3NYS5-F1
#
_entry.id   AF-G3NYS5-F1
#
_cell.length_a   1.000
_cell.length_b   1.000
_cell.length_c   1.000
_cell.angle_alpha   90.00
_cell.angle_beta   90.00
_cell.angle_gamma   90.00
#
_symmetry.space_group_name_H-M   'P 1'
#
loop_
_entity.id
_entity.type
_entity.pdbx_description
1 polymer ?
#
loop_
_entity_poly.entity_id
_entity_poly.type
_entity_poly.pdbx_seq_one_letter_code
_entity_poly.pdbx_strand_id
1 'polypeptide(L)'
;RRPSGRLEVIQLMRMMDDMLEKAGVDQHFEELTEISQMEALLELVQVEQNIYNVVFHEVIRQVSVGCAERGQLLAKLRQRYQSLLERIPCRLKALHTEAVAQRAVDRRLTEEIHRIKTSIQKLNVELSRIRDHDASVSQQAARAHRQLAGALELSQTNSDVVQAYHEFYELQRGRHEAQLLQMTEERDSLRQLSLDFALKVIRVKKLRLISQLHIVAQSWFNTAVHCRLYISSKDTEDLTTLMDLTDQWEEQLTAFMANFKKIECAQCEQISAVQQGITKWLALCSTQNNCSESKHGNASLEKCHSDLKDWSNTLALQCDSCQGEKLLLCHPTLGKLDCVQERCLNMSLELFRRHASPDGTPRRGQEDLRELYVVLSELLKQLETQVTG
;
A
#
# COMPACT_ATOMS: atom_id res chain seq x y z
N ARG A 1 -26.09 -81.06 -74.90
CA ARG A 1 -26.92 -81.25 -73.70
C ARG A 1 -27.50 -79.88 -73.34
N ARG A 2 -28.83 -79.70 -73.29
CA ARG A 2 -29.45 -78.42 -72.92
C ARG A 2 -29.17 -78.17 -71.42
N PRO A 3 -28.48 -77.09 -71.03
CA PRO A 3 -28.11 -76.80 -69.63
C PRO A 3 -29.24 -76.04 -68.93
N SER A 4 -30.45 -76.60 -68.99
CA SER A 4 -31.69 -76.01 -68.50
C SER A 4 -32.66 -77.13 -68.11
N GLY A 5 -32.18 -78.05 -67.29
CA GLY A 5 -32.98 -79.17 -66.79
C GLY A 5 -33.84 -78.75 -65.59
N ARG A 6 -35.03 -79.35 -65.42
CA ARG A 6 -35.90 -79.15 -64.23
C ARG A 6 -35.15 -79.37 -62.90
N LEU A 7 -34.16 -80.26 -62.90
CA LEU A 7 -33.33 -80.57 -61.73
C LEU A 7 -32.43 -79.37 -61.31
N GLU A 8 -31.84 -78.65 -62.27
CA GLU A 8 -30.95 -77.51 -62.00
C GLU A 8 -31.72 -76.32 -61.42
N VAL A 9 -32.95 -76.08 -61.90
CA VAL A 9 -33.84 -75.06 -61.34
C VAL A 9 -34.24 -75.40 -59.89
N ILE A 10 -34.58 -76.67 -59.61
CA ILE A 10 -34.92 -77.13 -58.26
C ILE A 10 -33.72 -77.00 -57.31
N GLN A 11 -32.50 -77.27 -57.79
CA GLN A 11 -31.28 -77.08 -57.00
C GLN A 11 -31.01 -75.61 -56.69
N LEU A 12 -31.22 -74.71 -57.67
CA LEU A 12 -31.07 -73.26 -57.46
C LEU A 12 -32.09 -72.71 -56.46
N MET A 13 -33.35 -73.19 -56.52
CA MET A 13 -34.38 -72.82 -55.53
C MET A 13 -33.98 -73.25 -54.12
N ARG A 14 -33.58 -74.52 -53.92
CA ARG A 14 -33.12 -74.98 -52.61
C ARG A 14 -31.91 -74.20 -52.09
N MET A 15 -30.97 -73.88 -52.98
CA MET A 15 -29.80 -73.07 -52.61
C MET A 15 -30.20 -71.65 -52.18
N MET A 16 -31.16 -71.03 -52.87
CA MET A 16 -31.70 -69.73 -52.49
C MET A 16 -32.36 -69.78 -51.12
N ASP A 17 -33.23 -70.76 -50.89
CA ASP A 17 -33.93 -70.96 -49.61
C ASP A 17 -32.91 -71.16 -48.46
N ASP A 18 -31.90 -72.02 -48.65
CA ASP A 18 -30.82 -72.23 -47.68
C ASP A 18 -30.02 -70.95 -47.39
N MET A 19 -29.78 -70.11 -48.40
CA MET A 19 -29.06 -68.85 -48.26
C MET A 19 -29.89 -67.80 -47.51
N LEU A 20 -31.19 -67.71 -47.80
CA LEU A 20 -32.11 -66.78 -47.14
C LEU A 20 -32.33 -67.17 -45.67
N GLU A 21 -32.47 -68.46 -45.37
CA GLU A 21 -32.62 -68.98 -44.01
C GLU A 21 -31.37 -68.69 -43.16
N LYS A 22 -30.16 -68.92 -43.72
CA LYS A 22 -28.88 -68.59 -43.05
C LYS A 22 -28.68 -67.10 -42.83
N ALA A 23 -29.22 -66.26 -43.71
CA ALA A 23 -29.17 -64.81 -43.58
C ALA A 23 -30.22 -64.26 -42.59
N GLY A 24 -31.17 -65.09 -42.13
CA GLY A 24 -32.18 -64.70 -41.15
C GLY A 24 -33.23 -63.73 -41.68
N VAL A 25 -33.45 -63.70 -43.00
CA VAL A 25 -34.34 -62.74 -43.68
C VAL A 25 -35.81 -62.89 -43.24
N ASP A 26 -36.25 -64.11 -42.89
CA ASP A 26 -37.63 -64.41 -42.52
C ASP A 26 -37.98 -64.12 -41.04
N GLN A 27 -37.06 -63.58 -40.26
CA GLN A 27 -37.32 -63.20 -38.86
C GLN A 27 -38.24 -61.98 -38.82
N HIS A 28 -39.38 -62.08 -38.12
CA HIS A 28 -40.34 -60.98 -37.99
C HIS A 28 -39.72 -59.79 -37.23
N PHE A 29 -39.57 -58.66 -37.92
CA PHE A 29 -39.22 -57.39 -37.29
C PHE A 29 -40.47 -56.74 -36.69
N GLU A 30 -40.50 -56.62 -35.36
CA GLU A 30 -41.48 -55.76 -34.66
C GLU A 30 -41.26 -54.27 -35.02
N GLU A 31 -42.28 -53.44 -34.76
CA GLU A 31 -42.29 -52.02 -35.10
C GLU A 31 -41.00 -51.30 -34.67
N LEU A 32 -40.35 -50.63 -35.64
CA LEU A 32 -39.10 -49.89 -35.48
C LEU A 32 -39.22 -48.85 -34.36
N THR A 33 -38.69 -49.19 -33.19
CA THR A 33 -38.75 -48.35 -31.98
C THR A 33 -37.43 -47.64 -31.70
N GLU A 34 -36.30 -48.21 -32.14
CA GLU A 34 -34.97 -47.66 -31.90
C GLU A 34 -34.20 -47.36 -33.19
N ILE A 35 -33.38 -46.31 -33.15
CA ILE A 35 -32.59 -45.86 -34.31
C ILE A 35 -31.54 -46.91 -34.73
N SER A 36 -30.94 -47.60 -33.75
CA SER A 36 -29.96 -48.68 -33.93
C SER A 36 -30.49 -49.84 -34.78
N GLN A 37 -31.81 -50.07 -34.75
CA GLN A 37 -32.46 -51.13 -35.52
C GLN A 37 -32.46 -50.82 -37.04
N MET A 38 -32.36 -49.54 -37.42
CA MET A 38 -32.30 -49.14 -38.83
C MET A 38 -30.98 -49.55 -39.51
N GLU A 39 -29.84 -49.47 -38.81
CA GLU A 39 -28.55 -49.88 -39.37
C GLU A 39 -28.52 -51.40 -39.61
N ALA A 40 -29.03 -52.18 -38.65
CA ALA A 40 -29.15 -53.63 -38.78
C ALA A 40 -30.08 -54.05 -39.94
N LEU A 41 -31.20 -53.35 -40.14
CA LEU A 41 -32.09 -53.61 -41.29
C LEU A 41 -31.44 -53.29 -42.63
N LEU A 42 -30.66 -52.21 -42.71
CA LEU A 42 -29.93 -51.84 -43.93
C LEU A 42 -28.87 -52.90 -44.28
N GLU A 43 -28.20 -53.47 -43.28
CA GLU A 43 -27.27 -54.58 -43.46
C GLU A 43 -27.98 -55.86 -43.95
N LEU A 44 -29.15 -56.19 -43.37
CA LEU A 44 -29.95 -57.34 -43.81
C LEU A 44 -30.41 -57.19 -45.26
N VAL A 45 -30.94 -56.02 -45.64
CA VAL A 45 -31.35 -55.74 -47.03
C VAL A 45 -30.17 -55.92 -47.99
N GLN A 46 -28.97 -55.53 -47.59
CA GLN A 46 -27.77 -55.71 -48.41
C GLN A 46 -27.42 -57.20 -48.60
N VAL A 47 -27.53 -58.01 -47.54
CA VAL A 47 -27.28 -59.45 -47.59
C VAL A 47 -28.34 -60.15 -48.46
N GLU A 48 -29.61 -59.82 -48.30
CA GLU A 48 -30.70 -60.39 -49.10
C GLU A 48 -30.58 -60.03 -50.58
N GLN A 49 -30.24 -58.77 -50.89
CA GLN A 49 -29.95 -58.37 -52.26
C GLN A 49 -28.79 -59.16 -52.86
N ASN A 50 -27.71 -59.42 -52.11
CA ASN A 50 -26.59 -60.23 -52.59
C ASN A 50 -27.02 -61.67 -52.94
N ILE A 51 -27.92 -62.27 -52.15
CA ILE A 51 -28.48 -63.60 -52.42
C ILE A 51 -29.28 -63.58 -53.72
N TYR A 52 -30.19 -62.61 -53.89
CA TYR A 52 -30.94 -62.45 -55.13
C TYR A 52 -30.02 -62.20 -56.33
N ASN A 53 -28.91 -61.49 -56.17
CA ASN A 53 -27.95 -61.26 -57.25
C ASN A 53 -27.41 -62.58 -57.80
N VAL A 54 -26.99 -63.49 -56.91
CA VAL A 54 -26.47 -64.81 -57.27
C VAL A 54 -27.51 -65.60 -58.08
N VAL A 55 -28.75 -65.64 -57.58
CA VAL A 55 -29.85 -66.37 -58.23
C VAL A 55 -30.23 -65.76 -59.58
N PHE A 56 -30.37 -64.43 -59.65
CA PHE A 56 -30.71 -63.75 -60.90
C PHE A 56 -29.63 -63.91 -61.97
N HIS A 57 -28.34 -63.90 -61.61
CA HIS A 57 -27.26 -64.15 -62.57
C HIS A 57 -27.38 -65.54 -63.20
N GLU A 58 -27.72 -66.54 -62.40
CA GLU A 58 -27.91 -67.91 -62.89
C GLU A 58 -29.19 -68.06 -63.73
N VAL A 59 -30.31 -67.45 -63.32
CA VAL A 59 -31.55 -67.45 -64.11
C VAL A 59 -31.35 -66.76 -65.46
N ILE A 60 -30.70 -65.59 -65.50
CA ILE A 60 -30.38 -64.87 -66.74
C ILE A 60 -29.52 -65.76 -67.64
N ARG A 61 -28.51 -66.44 -67.08
CA ARG A 61 -27.64 -67.36 -67.83
C ARG A 61 -28.45 -68.49 -68.45
N GLN A 62 -29.31 -69.16 -67.68
CA GLN A 62 -30.15 -70.27 -68.16
C GLN A 62 -31.13 -69.83 -69.26
N VAL A 63 -31.80 -68.68 -69.10
CA VAL A 63 -32.73 -68.13 -70.10
C VAL A 63 -31.99 -67.73 -71.38
N SER A 64 -30.80 -67.16 -71.27
CA SER A 64 -29.98 -66.73 -72.42
C SER A 64 -29.55 -67.90 -73.30
N VAL A 65 -29.34 -69.10 -72.72
CA VAL A 65 -29.01 -70.31 -73.49
C VAL A 65 -30.19 -70.78 -74.36
N GLY A 66 -31.43 -70.53 -73.93
CA GLY A 66 -32.64 -70.85 -74.69
C GLY A 66 -33.02 -69.76 -75.71
N CYS A 67 -32.91 -68.49 -75.33
CA CYS A 67 -33.21 -67.32 -76.16
C CYS A 67 -32.44 -66.11 -75.61
N ALA A 68 -31.46 -65.63 -76.39
CA ALA A 68 -30.57 -64.55 -75.99
C ALA A 68 -31.31 -63.23 -75.76
N GLU A 69 -32.34 -62.93 -76.56
CA GLU A 69 -33.13 -61.70 -76.46
C GLU A 69 -33.93 -61.66 -75.15
N ARG A 70 -34.50 -62.79 -74.73
CA ARG A 70 -35.20 -62.91 -73.43
C ARG A 70 -34.24 -62.77 -72.26
N GLY A 71 -33.05 -63.38 -72.37
CA GLY A 71 -31.98 -63.22 -71.39
C GLY A 71 -31.53 -61.77 -71.24
N GLN A 72 -31.34 -61.06 -72.37
CA GLN A 72 -30.97 -59.64 -72.40
C GLN A 72 -32.06 -58.73 -71.81
N LEU A 73 -33.34 -59.01 -72.08
CA LEU A 73 -34.45 -58.28 -71.47
C LEU A 73 -34.47 -58.47 -69.95
N LEU A 74 -34.28 -59.70 -69.48
CA LEU A 74 -34.27 -60.01 -68.05
C LEU A 74 -33.06 -59.38 -67.34
N ALA A 75 -31.90 -59.33 -68.00
CA ALA A 75 -30.73 -58.60 -67.52
C ALA A 75 -30.98 -57.08 -67.43
N LYS A 76 -31.62 -56.46 -68.44
CA LYS A 76 -32.00 -55.04 -68.40
C LYS A 76 -33.00 -54.73 -67.28
N LEU A 77 -34.01 -55.58 -67.09
CA LEU A 77 -34.97 -55.45 -65.99
C LEU A 77 -34.24 -55.54 -64.64
N ARG A 78 -33.43 -56.57 -64.44
CA ARG A 78 -32.66 -56.76 -63.21
C ARG A 78 -31.71 -55.58 -62.95
N GLN A 79 -31.03 -55.06 -63.95
CA GLN A 79 -30.16 -53.87 -63.81
C GLN A 79 -30.95 -52.63 -63.37
N ARG A 80 -32.15 -52.40 -63.93
CA ARG A 80 -33.04 -51.31 -63.50
C ARG A 80 -33.50 -51.48 -62.06
N TYR A 81 -33.93 -52.68 -61.68
CA TYR A 81 -34.29 -52.99 -60.29
C TYR A 81 -33.09 -52.85 -59.34
N GLN A 82 -31.87 -53.23 -59.75
CA GLN A 82 -30.66 -53.00 -58.93
C GLN A 82 -30.48 -51.52 -58.62
N SER A 83 -30.51 -50.69 -59.67
CA SER A 83 -30.23 -49.27 -59.52
C SER A 83 -31.26 -48.58 -58.62
N LEU A 84 -32.49 -49.08 -58.62
CA LEU A 84 -33.55 -48.63 -57.72
C LEU A 84 -33.30 -49.10 -56.28
N LEU A 85 -33.00 -50.39 -56.10
CA LEU A 85 -32.79 -51.05 -54.81
C LEU A 85 -31.47 -50.66 -54.12
N GLU A 86 -30.47 -50.19 -54.85
CA GLU A 86 -29.21 -49.63 -54.31
C GLU A 86 -29.39 -48.18 -53.83
N ARG A 87 -30.23 -47.39 -54.52
CA ARG A 87 -30.44 -45.97 -54.20
C ARG A 87 -31.22 -45.75 -52.91
N ILE A 88 -32.15 -46.64 -52.58
CA ILE A 88 -33.01 -46.53 -51.40
C ILE A 88 -32.20 -46.67 -50.10
N PRO A 89 -31.41 -47.74 -49.88
CA PRO A 89 -30.55 -47.88 -48.70
C PRO A 89 -29.56 -46.72 -48.53
N CYS A 90 -28.96 -46.26 -49.63
CA CYS A 90 -28.01 -45.13 -49.59
C CYS A 90 -28.67 -43.84 -49.09
N ARG A 91 -29.89 -43.53 -49.57
CA ARG A 91 -30.65 -42.37 -49.10
C ARG A 91 -31.14 -42.52 -47.66
N LEU A 92 -31.57 -43.73 -47.29
CA LEU A 92 -32.04 -44.01 -45.95
C LEU A 92 -30.91 -43.91 -44.91
N LYS A 93 -29.71 -44.38 -45.26
CA LYS A 93 -28.50 -44.23 -44.43
C LYS A 93 -28.12 -42.76 -44.25
N ALA A 94 -28.17 -41.96 -45.31
CA ALA A 94 -27.90 -40.51 -45.22
C ALA A 94 -28.90 -39.80 -44.29
N LEU A 95 -30.20 -40.05 -44.47
CA LEU A 95 -31.25 -39.50 -43.61
C LEU A 95 -31.09 -39.94 -42.15
N HIS A 96 -30.70 -41.19 -41.92
CA HIS A 96 -30.41 -41.71 -40.60
C HIS A 96 -29.23 -40.97 -39.95
N THR A 97 -28.11 -40.80 -40.66
CA THR A 97 -26.95 -40.08 -40.12
C THR A 97 -27.28 -38.63 -39.78
N GLU A 98 -28.10 -37.98 -40.60
CA GLU A 98 -28.61 -36.62 -40.33
C GLU A 98 -29.51 -36.58 -39.10
N ALA A 99 -30.45 -37.54 -38.97
CA ALA A 99 -31.33 -37.64 -37.80
C ALA A 99 -30.56 -37.89 -36.49
N VAL A 100 -29.50 -38.70 -36.53
CA VAL A 100 -28.63 -38.94 -35.36
C VAL A 100 -27.84 -37.68 -35.01
N ALA A 101 -27.28 -36.98 -36.01
CA ALA A 101 -26.57 -35.72 -35.80
C ALA A 101 -27.50 -34.64 -35.20
N GLN A 102 -28.73 -34.53 -35.71
CA GLN A 102 -29.73 -33.60 -35.18
C GLN A 102 -30.04 -33.89 -33.71
N ARG A 103 -30.27 -35.16 -33.34
CA ARG A 103 -30.50 -35.53 -31.94
C ARG A 103 -29.30 -35.23 -31.04
N ALA A 104 -28.07 -35.36 -31.55
CA ALA A 104 -26.86 -35.02 -30.79
C ALA A 104 -26.76 -33.50 -30.54
N VAL A 105 -27.11 -32.69 -31.54
CA VAL A 105 -27.17 -31.22 -31.40
C VAL A 105 -28.28 -30.83 -30.41
N ASP A 106 -29.49 -31.40 -30.54
CA ASP A 106 -30.62 -31.10 -29.65
C ASP A 106 -30.30 -31.43 -28.18
N ARG A 107 -29.58 -32.54 -27.93
CA ARG A 107 -29.08 -32.89 -26.59
C ARG A 107 -28.14 -31.83 -26.04
N ARG A 108 -27.13 -31.40 -26.84
CA ARG A 108 -26.17 -30.36 -26.43
C ARG A 108 -26.86 -29.01 -26.18
N LEU A 109 -27.78 -28.61 -27.05
CA LEU A 109 -28.56 -27.38 -26.86
C LEU A 109 -29.37 -27.43 -25.56
N THR A 110 -29.99 -28.57 -25.28
CA THR A 110 -30.74 -28.79 -24.04
C THR A 110 -29.82 -28.67 -22.81
N GLU A 111 -28.63 -29.26 -22.84
CA GLU A 111 -27.65 -29.15 -21.75
C GLU A 111 -27.21 -27.71 -21.51
N GLU A 112 -26.89 -26.95 -22.57
CA GLU A 112 -26.49 -25.55 -22.45
C GLU A 112 -27.63 -24.67 -21.91
N ILE A 113 -28.87 -24.90 -22.36
CA ILE A 113 -30.04 -24.21 -21.80
C ILE A 113 -30.17 -24.48 -20.30
N HIS A 114 -29.95 -25.71 -19.85
CA HIS A 114 -29.97 -26.04 -18.42
C HIS A 114 -28.84 -25.33 -17.66
N ARG A 115 -27.61 -25.31 -18.20
CA ARG A 115 -26.48 -24.59 -17.59
C ARG A 115 -26.76 -23.09 -17.45
N ILE A 116 -27.26 -22.45 -18.52
CA ILE A 116 -27.63 -21.03 -18.51
C ILE A 116 -28.72 -20.77 -17.46
N LYS A 117 -29.76 -21.60 -17.42
CA LYS A 117 -30.83 -21.49 -16.41
C LYS A 117 -30.29 -21.55 -14.99
N THR A 118 -29.40 -22.50 -14.69
CA THR A 118 -28.78 -22.62 -13.36
C THR A 118 -27.91 -21.41 -13.03
N SER A 119 -27.15 -20.88 -13.99
CA SER A 119 -26.33 -19.68 -13.79
C SER A 119 -27.19 -18.44 -13.51
N ILE A 120 -28.30 -18.26 -14.24
CA ILE A 120 -29.25 -17.17 -13.99
C ILE A 120 -29.89 -17.29 -12.61
N GLN A 121 -30.24 -18.51 -12.18
CA GLN A 121 -30.77 -18.74 -10.83
C GLN A 121 -29.77 -18.36 -9.74
N LYS A 122 -28.49 -18.73 -9.88
CA LYS A 122 -27.44 -18.32 -8.95
C LYS A 122 -27.27 -16.81 -8.90
N LEU A 123 -27.22 -16.15 -10.06
CA LEU A 123 -27.12 -14.69 -10.14
C LEU A 123 -28.31 -14.00 -9.47
N ASN A 124 -29.53 -14.50 -9.63
CA ASN A 124 -30.71 -13.94 -8.97
C ASN A 124 -30.63 -14.05 -7.44
N VAL A 125 -30.13 -15.17 -6.91
CA VAL A 125 -29.93 -15.35 -5.46
C VAL A 125 -28.87 -14.40 -4.92
N GLU A 126 -27.76 -14.21 -5.64
CA GLU A 126 -26.74 -13.23 -5.25
C GLU A 126 -27.28 -11.80 -5.33
N LEU A 127 -28.08 -11.47 -6.34
CA LEU A 127 -28.71 -10.16 -6.47
C LEU A 127 -29.66 -9.89 -5.31
N SER A 128 -30.47 -10.86 -4.87
CA SER A 128 -31.32 -10.70 -3.69
C SER A 128 -30.49 -10.48 -2.41
N ARG A 129 -29.40 -11.23 -2.23
CA ARG A 129 -28.48 -11.05 -1.09
C ARG A 129 -27.85 -9.66 -1.07
N ILE A 130 -27.43 -9.14 -2.23
CA ILE A 130 -26.86 -7.79 -2.34
C ILE A 130 -27.92 -6.74 -1.98
N ARG A 131 -29.17 -6.88 -2.45
CA ARG A 131 -30.26 -5.96 -2.09
C ARG A 131 -30.55 -5.95 -0.59
N ASP A 132 -30.60 -7.12 0.04
CA ASP A 132 -30.82 -7.22 1.49
C ASP A 132 -29.67 -6.60 2.28
N HIS A 133 -28.44 -6.82 1.83
CA HIS A 133 -27.25 -6.21 2.42
C HIS A 133 -27.26 -4.68 2.27
N ASP A 134 -27.56 -4.17 1.07
CA ASP A 134 -27.64 -2.73 0.78
C ASP A 134 -28.73 -2.03 1.64
N ALA A 135 -29.88 -2.67 1.82
CA ALA A 135 -30.93 -2.19 2.71
C ALA A 135 -30.47 -2.15 4.19
N SER A 136 -29.72 -3.17 4.63
CA SER A 136 -29.15 -3.22 5.99
C SER A 136 -28.11 -2.12 6.20
N VAL A 137 -27.18 -1.94 5.27
CA VAL A 137 -26.14 -0.91 5.32
C VAL A 137 -26.76 0.48 5.30
N SER A 138 -27.74 0.72 4.44
CA SER A 138 -28.49 1.99 4.40
C SER A 138 -29.18 2.29 5.74
N GLN A 139 -29.78 1.28 6.38
CA GLN A 139 -30.40 1.45 7.69
C GLN A 139 -29.35 1.76 8.77
N GLN A 140 -28.20 1.10 8.75
CA GLN A 140 -27.10 1.36 9.69
C GLN A 140 -26.52 2.76 9.51
N ALA A 141 -26.29 3.20 8.26
CA ALA A 141 -25.85 4.54 7.96
C ALA A 141 -26.84 5.60 8.47
N ALA A 142 -28.15 5.39 8.26
CA ALA A 142 -29.17 6.29 8.78
C ALA A 142 -29.20 6.35 10.32
N ARG A 143 -28.96 5.23 11.01
CA ARG A 143 -28.85 5.20 12.47
C ARG A 143 -27.61 5.93 12.95
N ALA A 144 -26.46 5.70 12.32
CA ALA A 144 -25.21 6.39 12.64
C ALA A 144 -25.34 7.90 12.45
N HIS A 145 -25.95 8.36 11.35
CA HIS A 145 -26.23 9.78 11.14
C HIS A 145 -27.12 10.38 12.22
N ARG A 146 -28.18 9.68 12.65
CA ARG A 146 -29.03 10.15 13.75
C ARG A 146 -28.29 10.24 15.08
N GLN A 147 -27.45 9.24 15.39
CA GLN A 147 -26.62 9.26 16.61
C GLN A 147 -25.62 10.41 16.58
N LEU A 148 -24.96 10.64 15.44
CA LEU A 148 -24.03 11.75 15.26
C LEU A 148 -24.74 13.11 15.38
N ALA A 149 -25.93 13.26 14.80
CA ALA A 149 -26.72 14.49 14.94
C ALA A 149 -27.07 14.76 16.41
N GLY A 150 -27.55 13.75 17.15
CA GLY A 150 -27.83 13.90 18.58
C GLY A 150 -26.60 14.21 19.42
N ALA A 151 -25.46 13.58 19.12
CA ALA A 151 -24.20 13.88 19.79
C ALA A 151 -23.70 15.31 19.50
N LEU A 152 -23.92 15.80 18.28
CA LEU A 152 -23.57 17.16 17.89
C LEU A 152 -24.42 18.19 18.64
N GLU A 153 -25.74 17.99 18.73
CA GLU A 153 -26.64 18.86 19.51
C GLU A 153 -26.23 18.89 21.00
N LEU A 154 -25.91 17.72 21.57
CA LEU A 154 -25.39 17.65 22.95
C LEU A 154 -24.05 18.37 23.12
N SER A 155 -23.16 18.27 22.13
CA SER A 155 -21.89 18.99 22.16
C SER A 155 -22.07 20.51 22.06
N GLN A 156 -23.02 20.97 21.23
CA GLN A 156 -23.34 22.38 21.09
C GLN A 156 -23.91 22.93 22.39
N THR A 157 -24.91 22.28 22.97
CA THR A 157 -25.49 22.69 24.26
C THR A 157 -24.46 22.70 25.39
N ASN A 158 -23.57 21.70 25.46
CA ASN A 158 -22.47 21.71 26.43
C ASN A 158 -21.51 22.88 26.20
N SER A 159 -21.18 23.20 24.94
CA SER A 159 -20.35 24.35 24.59
C SER A 159 -21.01 25.67 25.03
N ASP A 160 -22.30 25.85 24.79
CA ASP A 160 -23.06 27.03 25.20
C ASP A 160 -23.04 27.22 26.72
N VAL A 161 -23.21 26.12 27.46
CA VAL A 161 -23.13 26.14 28.93
C VAL A 161 -21.74 26.53 29.41
N VAL A 162 -20.68 25.95 28.85
CA VAL A 162 -19.29 26.30 29.20
C VAL A 162 -19.00 27.76 28.90
N GLN A 163 -19.46 28.26 27.75
CA GLN A 163 -19.32 29.67 27.39
C GLN A 163 -20.04 30.58 28.40
N ALA A 164 -21.29 30.27 28.76
CA ALA A 164 -22.03 31.05 29.75
C ALA A 164 -21.35 31.05 31.13
N TYR A 165 -20.76 29.92 31.56
CA TYR A 165 -19.97 29.87 32.79
C TYR A 165 -18.71 30.74 32.70
N HIS A 166 -18.02 30.73 31.56
CA HIS A 166 -16.83 31.55 31.35
C HIS A 166 -17.17 33.05 31.41
N GLU A 167 -18.23 33.47 30.72
CA GLU A 167 -18.73 34.86 30.76
C GLU A 167 -19.09 35.30 32.19
N PHE A 168 -19.77 34.43 32.96
CA PHE A 168 -20.07 34.70 34.36
C PHE A 168 -18.82 34.82 35.23
N TYR A 169 -17.84 33.93 35.01
CA TYR A 169 -16.57 33.96 35.73
C TYR A 169 -15.81 35.26 35.46
N GLU A 170 -15.67 35.66 34.20
CA GLU A 170 -14.98 36.91 33.83
C GLU A 170 -15.68 38.13 34.44
N LEU A 171 -17.01 38.14 34.47
CA LEU A 171 -17.77 39.23 35.10
C LEU A 171 -17.55 39.31 36.62
N GLN A 172 -17.52 38.17 37.31
CA GLN A 172 -17.24 38.14 38.75
C GLN A 172 -15.80 38.52 39.04
N ARG A 173 -14.85 38.01 38.23
CA ARG A 173 -13.45 38.37 38.33
C ARG A 173 -13.26 39.87 38.18
N GLY A 174 -13.82 40.49 37.15
CA GLY A 174 -13.75 41.93 36.93
C GLY A 174 -14.34 42.74 38.09
N ARG A 175 -15.47 42.29 38.66
CA ARG A 175 -16.04 42.92 39.86
C ARG A 175 -15.08 42.85 41.06
N HIS A 176 -14.50 41.68 41.31
CA HIS A 176 -13.57 41.49 42.41
C HIS A 176 -12.27 42.27 42.24
N GLU A 177 -11.72 42.32 41.02
CA GLU A 177 -10.55 43.13 40.69
C GLU A 177 -10.83 44.62 40.92
N ALA A 178 -12.01 45.12 40.51
CA ALA A 178 -12.42 46.50 40.77
C ALA A 178 -12.56 46.80 42.26
N GLN A 179 -13.15 45.89 43.05
CA GLN A 179 -13.25 46.03 44.51
C GLN A 179 -11.86 46.05 45.16
N LEU A 180 -10.96 45.16 44.75
CA LEU A 180 -9.59 45.14 45.25
C LEU A 180 -8.86 46.43 44.94
N LEU A 181 -9.03 46.98 43.74
CA LEU A 181 -8.45 48.26 43.35
C LEU A 181 -8.96 49.38 44.27
N GLN A 182 -10.28 49.52 44.43
CA GLN A 182 -10.88 50.53 45.30
C GLN A 182 -10.39 50.41 46.75
N MET A 183 -10.41 49.21 47.32
CA MET A 183 -9.93 48.98 48.70
C MET A 183 -8.45 49.31 48.85
N THR A 184 -7.64 49.09 47.81
CA THR A 184 -6.21 49.43 47.80
C THR A 184 -6.01 50.94 47.77
N GLU A 185 -6.77 51.66 46.94
CA GLU A 185 -6.75 53.13 46.85
C GLU A 185 -7.21 53.80 48.15
N GLU A 186 -8.30 53.33 48.74
CA GLU A 186 -8.82 53.82 50.02
C GLU A 186 -7.80 53.58 51.15
N ARG A 187 -7.22 52.38 51.21
CA ARG A 187 -6.15 52.06 52.17
C ARG A 187 -4.95 52.99 52.01
N ASP A 188 -4.49 53.22 50.79
CA ASP A 188 -3.32 54.04 50.53
C ASP A 188 -3.59 55.52 50.85
N SER A 189 -4.79 56.00 50.55
CA SER A 189 -5.27 57.34 50.93
C SER A 189 -5.32 57.52 52.45
N LEU A 190 -5.91 56.54 53.18
CA LEU A 190 -5.96 56.56 54.64
C LEU A 190 -4.56 56.48 55.27
N ARG A 191 -3.67 55.68 54.69
CA ARG A 191 -2.27 55.59 55.11
C ARG A 191 -1.57 56.94 54.93
N GLN A 192 -1.77 57.60 53.78
CA GLN A 192 -1.18 58.91 53.49
C GLN A 192 -1.71 59.99 54.44
N LEU A 193 -3.03 60.07 54.64
CA LEU A 193 -3.65 61.02 55.58
C LEU A 193 -3.14 60.82 57.01
N SER A 194 -2.99 59.56 57.44
CA SER A 194 -2.45 59.23 58.76
C SER A 194 -0.99 59.66 58.91
N LEU A 195 -0.17 59.46 57.86
CA LEU A 195 1.21 59.91 57.80
C LEU A 195 1.28 61.44 57.87
N ASP A 196 0.50 62.15 57.05
CA ASP A 196 0.46 63.61 57.01
C ASP A 196 0.03 64.21 58.36
N PHE A 197 -0.97 63.61 59.00
CA PHE A 197 -1.40 63.98 60.34
C PHE A 197 -0.27 63.78 61.36
N ALA A 198 0.39 62.62 61.35
CA ALA A 198 1.53 62.34 62.23
C ALA A 198 2.68 63.35 62.02
N LEU A 199 3.01 63.66 60.76
CA LEU A 199 4.01 64.67 60.41
C LEU A 199 3.63 66.06 60.90
N LYS A 200 2.34 66.42 60.82
CA LYS A 200 1.84 67.69 61.37
C LYS A 200 1.99 67.75 62.88
N VAL A 201 1.66 66.67 63.60
CA VAL A 201 1.83 66.57 65.06
C VAL A 201 3.31 66.70 65.44
N ILE A 202 4.21 66.00 64.75
CA ILE A 202 5.67 66.06 64.94
C ILE A 202 6.17 67.51 64.80
N ARG A 203 5.73 68.23 63.77
CA ARG A 203 6.09 69.64 63.53
C ARG A 203 5.56 70.56 64.63
N VAL A 204 4.27 70.46 64.98
CA VAL A 204 3.62 71.31 66.00
C VAL A 204 4.23 71.09 67.39
N LYS A 205 4.52 69.83 67.75
CA LYS A 205 5.11 69.45 69.04
C LYS A 205 6.64 69.55 69.06
N LYS A 206 7.29 69.98 67.97
CA LYS A 206 8.76 70.13 67.83
C LYS A 206 9.53 68.85 68.17
N LEU A 207 9.01 67.69 67.79
CA LEU A 207 9.63 66.38 68.08
C LEU A 207 10.81 66.12 67.12
N ARG A 208 11.98 66.69 67.43
CA ARG A 208 13.17 66.70 66.56
C ARG A 208 13.65 65.30 66.15
N LEU A 209 13.71 64.35 67.08
CA LEU A 209 14.18 62.98 66.81
C LEU A 209 13.32 62.27 65.77
N ILE A 210 12.00 62.36 65.89
CA ILE A 210 11.05 61.70 64.99
C ILE A 210 11.10 62.35 63.59
N SER A 211 11.28 63.68 63.52
CA SER A 211 11.48 64.37 62.25
C SER A 211 12.74 63.91 61.52
N GLN A 212 13.85 63.70 62.24
CA GLN A 212 15.10 63.18 61.65
C GLN A 212 14.94 61.73 61.21
N LEU A 213 14.33 60.88 62.04
CA LEU A 213 14.01 59.49 61.70
C LEU A 213 13.13 59.39 60.44
N HIS A 214 12.12 60.26 60.28
CA HIS A 214 11.29 60.28 59.08
C HIS A 214 12.08 60.62 57.81
N ILE A 215 12.97 61.62 57.86
CA ILE A 215 13.82 61.99 56.72
C ILE A 215 14.74 60.82 56.34
N VAL A 216 15.35 60.17 57.33
CA VAL A 216 16.21 59.00 57.10
C VAL A 216 15.40 57.83 56.55
N ALA A 217 14.21 57.56 57.08
CA ALA A 217 13.33 56.52 56.55
C ALA A 217 12.90 56.80 55.11
N GLN A 218 12.61 58.06 54.76
CA GLN A 218 12.25 58.48 53.41
C GLN A 218 13.44 58.34 52.45
N SER A 219 14.65 58.70 52.87
CA SER A 219 15.84 58.54 52.04
C SER A 219 16.15 57.07 51.78
N TRP A 220 16.04 56.21 52.80
CA TRP A 220 16.15 54.76 52.63
C TRP A 220 15.07 54.19 51.70
N PHE A 221 13.82 54.62 51.86
CA PHE A 221 12.73 54.19 50.99
C PHE A 221 12.98 54.58 49.53
N ASN A 222 13.34 55.84 49.26
CA ASN A 222 13.64 56.31 47.91
C ASN A 222 14.83 55.54 47.32
N THR A 223 15.88 55.31 48.11
CA THR A 223 17.05 54.52 47.68
C THR A 223 16.64 53.08 47.35
N ALA A 224 15.83 52.43 48.19
CA ALA A 224 15.34 51.09 47.94
C ALA A 224 14.49 50.99 46.67
N VAL A 225 13.63 52.00 46.42
CA VAL A 225 12.84 52.09 45.18
C VAL A 225 13.76 52.22 43.97
N HIS A 226 14.78 53.08 44.02
CA HIS A 226 15.76 53.21 42.94
C HIS A 226 16.56 51.93 42.72
N CYS A 227 17.03 51.27 43.78
CA CYS A 227 17.72 49.98 43.69
C CYS A 227 16.82 48.92 43.05
N ARG A 228 15.54 48.84 43.44
CA ARG A 228 14.58 47.89 42.85
C ARG A 228 14.37 48.14 41.37
N LEU A 229 14.17 49.41 40.97
CA LEU A 229 13.99 49.78 39.56
C LEU A 229 15.26 49.48 38.75
N TYR A 230 16.43 49.80 39.30
CA TYR A 230 17.71 49.51 38.67
C TYR A 230 17.94 48.01 38.49
N ILE A 231 17.73 47.20 39.53
CA ILE A 231 17.86 45.73 39.47
C ILE A 231 16.89 45.17 38.43
N SER A 232 15.61 45.57 38.46
CA SER A 232 14.62 45.10 37.49
C SER A 232 14.98 45.49 36.05
N SER A 233 15.44 46.72 35.82
CA SER A 233 15.89 47.15 34.49
C SER A 233 17.10 46.35 34.02
N LYS A 234 18.05 46.11 34.93
CA LYS A 234 19.28 45.38 34.61
C LYS A 234 19.03 43.88 34.41
N ASP A 235 18.07 43.30 35.14
CA ASP A 235 17.61 41.94 34.93
C ASP A 235 16.97 41.77 33.56
N THR A 236 16.10 42.69 33.16
CA THR A 236 15.48 42.64 31.83
C THR A 236 16.53 42.77 30.72
N GLU A 237 17.49 43.69 30.86
CA GLU A 237 18.59 43.83 29.90
C GLU A 237 19.42 42.53 29.80
N ASP A 238 19.88 42.00 30.93
CA ASP A 238 20.71 40.80 30.94
C ASP A 238 19.94 39.57 30.42
N LEU A 239 18.64 39.44 30.73
CA LEU A 239 17.78 38.39 30.19
C LEU A 239 17.61 38.50 28.67
N THR A 240 17.40 39.70 28.14
CA THR A 240 17.33 39.89 26.68
C THR A 240 18.64 39.49 26.00
N THR A 241 19.78 39.88 26.57
CA THR A 241 21.09 39.48 26.02
C THR A 241 21.36 37.98 26.17
N LEU A 242 20.86 37.32 27.22
CA LEU A 242 20.95 35.87 27.36
C LEU A 242 20.10 35.13 26.31
N MET A 243 18.91 35.64 26.00
CA MET A 243 18.08 35.11 24.92
C MET A 243 18.82 35.22 23.58
N ASP A 244 19.36 36.41 23.26
CA ASP A 244 20.11 36.62 22.02
C ASP A 244 21.36 35.72 21.91
N LEU A 245 22.08 35.49 23.02
CA LEU A 245 23.23 34.59 23.04
C LEU A 245 22.83 33.12 22.87
N THR A 246 21.69 32.72 23.44
CA THR A 246 21.15 31.36 23.32
C THR A 246 20.71 31.09 21.89
N ASP A 247 19.98 32.03 21.27
CA ASP A 247 19.56 31.96 19.87
C ASP A 247 20.78 31.91 18.93
N GLN A 248 21.80 32.75 19.19
CA GLN A 248 23.06 32.70 18.45
C GLN A 248 23.76 31.35 18.57
N TRP A 249 23.83 30.77 19.77
CA TRP A 249 24.45 29.47 19.99
C TRP A 249 23.68 28.36 19.23
N GLU A 250 22.35 28.40 19.28
CA GLU A 250 21.49 27.45 18.56
C GLU A 250 21.68 27.56 17.03
N GLU A 251 21.68 28.77 16.49
CA GLU A 251 21.89 28.99 15.05
C GLU A 251 23.28 28.51 14.60
N GLN A 252 24.33 28.84 15.37
CA GLN A 252 25.69 28.39 15.04
C GLN A 252 25.84 26.87 15.14
N LEU A 253 25.23 26.24 16.15
CA LEU A 253 25.30 24.79 16.33
C LEU A 253 24.54 24.07 15.23
N THR A 254 23.33 24.52 14.89
CA THR A 254 22.52 23.93 13.83
C THR A 254 23.19 24.07 12.47
N ALA A 255 23.76 25.24 12.15
CA ALA A 255 24.54 25.46 10.95
C ALA A 255 25.78 24.56 10.89
N PHE A 256 26.50 24.43 12.01
CA PHE A 256 27.65 23.54 12.14
C PHE A 256 27.26 22.08 11.89
N MET A 257 26.22 21.58 12.57
CA MET A 257 25.73 20.21 12.43
C MET A 257 25.23 19.90 11.02
N ALA A 258 24.54 20.86 10.36
CA ALA A 258 24.11 20.71 8.98
C ALA A 258 25.29 20.62 8.01
N ASN A 259 26.32 21.46 8.20
CA ASN A 259 27.53 21.41 7.39
C ASN A 259 28.31 20.10 7.62
N PHE A 260 28.46 19.69 8.88
CA PHE A 260 29.12 18.44 9.25
C PHE A 260 28.43 17.23 8.61
N LYS A 261 27.10 17.13 8.74
CA LYS A 261 26.29 16.08 8.11
C LYS A 261 26.42 16.08 6.58
N LYS A 262 26.47 17.25 5.95
CA LYS A 262 26.68 17.35 4.49
C LYS A 262 28.04 16.81 4.07
N ILE A 263 29.09 17.11 4.84
CA ILE A 263 30.43 16.58 4.61
C ILE A 263 30.42 15.06 4.78
N GLU A 264 29.90 14.54 5.90
CA GLU A 264 29.82 13.09 6.16
C GLU A 264 29.02 12.34 5.09
N CYS A 265 27.86 12.86 4.65
CA CYS A 265 27.07 12.24 3.58
C CYS A 265 27.85 12.19 2.27
N ALA A 266 28.54 13.28 1.89
CA ALA A 266 29.35 13.30 0.68
C ALA A 266 30.50 12.30 0.74
N GLN A 267 31.11 12.11 1.92
CA GLN A 267 32.15 11.10 2.13
C GLN A 267 31.57 9.68 2.03
N CYS A 268 30.44 9.41 2.70
CA CYS A 268 29.74 8.13 2.66
C CYS A 268 29.34 7.76 1.23
N GLU A 269 28.81 8.70 0.43
CA GLU A 269 28.44 8.48 -0.97
C GLU A 269 29.65 8.11 -1.83
N GLN A 270 30.77 8.80 -1.67
CA GLN A 270 32.00 8.50 -2.41
C GLN A 270 32.59 7.15 -2.03
N ILE A 271 32.65 6.82 -0.74
CA ILE A 271 33.11 5.51 -0.26
C ILE A 271 32.17 4.40 -0.73
N SER A 272 30.86 4.63 -0.70
CA SER A 272 29.86 3.67 -1.20
C SER A 272 29.97 3.45 -2.70
N ALA A 273 30.24 4.49 -3.48
CA ALA A 273 30.46 4.37 -4.92
C ALA A 273 31.71 3.51 -5.23
N VAL A 274 32.80 3.71 -4.49
CA VAL A 274 34.00 2.86 -4.58
C VAL A 274 33.67 1.42 -4.19
N GLN A 275 32.97 1.21 -3.06
CA GLN A 275 32.55 -0.12 -2.60
C GLN A 275 31.66 -0.84 -3.63
N GLN A 276 30.71 -0.13 -4.25
CA GLN A 276 29.86 -0.67 -5.32
C GLN A 276 30.67 -1.02 -6.58
N GLY A 277 31.67 -0.20 -6.92
CA GLY A 277 32.62 -0.50 -7.98
C GLY A 277 33.38 -1.79 -7.71
N ILE A 278 33.96 -1.92 -6.51
CA ILE A 278 34.70 -3.11 -6.07
C ILE A 278 33.81 -4.35 -6.10
N THR A 279 32.58 -4.27 -5.57
CA THR A 279 31.64 -5.41 -5.57
C THR A 279 31.20 -5.82 -6.97
N LYS A 280 31.00 -4.87 -7.89
CA LYS A 280 30.73 -5.18 -9.31
C LYS A 280 31.89 -5.95 -9.93
N TRP A 281 33.12 -5.52 -9.71
CA TRP A 281 34.31 -6.22 -10.22
C TRP A 281 34.50 -7.59 -9.55
N LEU A 282 34.26 -7.72 -8.24
CA LEU A 282 34.27 -9.02 -7.56
C LEU A 282 33.23 -9.99 -8.13
N ALA A 283 32.02 -9.51 -8.46
CA ALA A 283 30.98 -10.31 -9.09
C ALA A 283 31.36 -10.74 -10.52
N LEU A 284 31.97 -9.84 -11.31
CA LEU A 284 32.51 -10.17 -12.64
C LEU A 284 33.59 -11.26 -12.53
N CYS A 285 34.54 -11.13 -11.60
CA CYS A 285 35.57 -12.16 -11.39
C CYS A 285 34.96 -13.50 -10.94
N SER A 286 33.95 -13.47 -10.07
CA SER A 286 33.29 -14.68 -9.54
C SER A 286 32.47 -15.42 -10.60
N THR A 287 31.78 -14.69 -11.49
CA THR A 287 31.01 -15.27 -12.60
C THR A 287 31.92 -15.83 -13.70
N GLN A 288 33.09 -15.22 -13.90
CA GLN A 288 34.08 -15.65 -14.89
C GLN A 288 34.82 -16.92 -14.47
N ASN A 289 34.98 -17.17 -13.17
CA ASN A 289 35.57 -18.40 -12.64
C ASN A 289 34.70 -19.66 -12.88
N ASN A 290 33.42 -19.48 -13.19
CA ASN A 290 32.46 -20.55 -13.45
C ASN A 290 32.26 -20.86 -14.95
N CYS A 291 32.88 -20.11 -15.87
CA CYS A 291 32.71 -20.27 -17.31
C CYS A 291 34.04 -20.67 -17.96
N SER A 292 34.18 -21.94 -18.32
CA SER A 292 35.32 -22.47 -19.07
C SER A 292 35.36 -21.84 -20.46
N GLU A 293 36.49 -21.21 -20.76
CA GLU A 293 36.85 -20.53 -22.03
C GLU A 293 36.07 -19.24 -22.33
N SER A 294 36.67 -18.10 -21.97
CA SER A 294 36.32 -16.83 -22.61
C SER A 294 37.54 -15.93 -22.78
N LYS A 295 37.95 -15.76 -24.04
CA LYS A 295 38.86 -14.71 -24.50
C LYS A 295 38.20 -13.35 -24.25
N HIS A 296 38.54 -12.69 -23.16
CA HIS A 296 38.34 -11.25 -23.01
C HIS A 296 39.70 -10.56 -23.09
N GLY A 297 39.80 -9.64 -24.04
CA GLY A 297 41.03 -8.97 -24.41
C GLY A 297 41.52 -8.01 -23.34
N ASN A 298 42.79 -7.62 -23.46
CA ASN A 298 43.48 -6.63 -22.64
C ASN A 298 42.62 -5.41 -22.23
N ALA A 299 41.62 -5.03 -23.03
CA ALA A 299 40.64 -3.99 -22.74
C ALA A 299 39.86 -4.12 -21.41
N SER A 300 39.49 -5.33 -20.94
CA SER A 300 38.79 -5.48 -19.64
C SER A 300 39.74 -5.34 -18.46
N LEU A 301 41.00 -5.76 -18.64
CA LEU A 301 42.05 -5.63 -17.63
C LEU A 301 42.54 -4.17 -17.53
N GLU A 302 42.70 -3.49 -18.67
CA GLU A 302 43.02 -2.06 -18.73
C GLU A 302 41.93 -1.22 -18.05
N LYS A 303 40.65 -1.57 -18.25
CA LYS A 303 39.52 -0.91 -17.57
C LYS A 303 39.49 -1.19 -16.07
N CYS A 304 39.80 -2.41 -15.64
CA CYS A 304 39.90 -2.72 -14.21
C CYS A 304 41.05 -1.94 -13.55
N HIS A 305 42.20 -1.86 -14.23
CA HIS A 305 43.34 -1.08 -13.76
C HIS A 305 43.03 0.43 -13.71
N SER A 306 42.32 0.99 -14.69
CA SER A 306 41.88 2.40 -14.63
C SER A 306 40.93 2.63 -13.46
N ASP A 307 39.93 1.77 -13.27
CA ASP A 307 38.95 1.90 -12.18
C ASP A 307 39.63 1.79 -10.81
N LEU A 308 40.58 0.85 -10.62
CA LEU A 308 41.36 0.70 -9.39
C LEU A 308 42.23 1.93 -9.11
N LYS A 309 42.85 2.50 -10.15
CA LYS A 309 43.65 3.73 -10.02
C LYS A 309 42.77 4.92 -9.64
N ASP A 310 41.60 5.04 -10.24
CA ASP A 310 40.64 6.11 -9.94
C ASP A 310 40.08 5.99 -8.52
N TRP A 311 39.77 4.77 -8.05
CA TRP A 311 39.36 4.55 -6.66
C TRP A 311 40.49 4.81 -5.67
N SER A 312 41.72 4.38 -5.97
CA SER A 312 42.89 4.68 -5.12
C SER A 312 43.10 6.19 -5.00
N ASN A 313 42.98 6.93 -6.09
CA ASN A 313 43.08 8.39 -6.07
C ASN A 313 41.94 9.03 -5.28
N THR A 314 40.71 8.52 -5.44
CA THR A 314 39.52 9.02 -4.71
C THR A 314 39.65 8.77 -3.21
N LEU A 315 40.11 7.58 -2.81
CA LEU A 315 40.36 7.24 -1.41
C LEU A 315 41.52 8.04 -0.82
N ALA A 316 42.61 8.26 -1.58
CA ALA A 316 43.71 9.12 -1.15
C ALA A 316 43.24 10.56 -0.90
N LEU A 317 42.44 11.12 -1.82
CA LEU A 317 41.84 12.45 -1.66
C LEU A 317 40.92 12.52 -0.43
N GLN A 318 40.20 11.44 -0.12
CA GLN A 318 39.37 11.34 1.09
C GLN A 318 40.22 11.26 2.36
N CYS A 319 41.31 10.49 2.36
CA CYS A 319 42.25 10.46 3.48
C CYS A 319 42.85 11.84 3.75
N ASP A 320 43.26 12.56 2.69
CA ASP A 320 43.80 13.92 2.81
C ASP A 320 42.72 14.91 3.30
N SER A 321 41.48 14.76 2.81
CA SER A 321 40.33 15.56 3.25
C SER A 321 39.97 15.33 4.73
N CYS A 322 40.11 14.10 5.21
CA CYS A 322 39.93 13.74 6.60
C CYS A 322 41.09 14.17 7.49
N GLN A 323 42.30 14.38 6.95
CA GLN A 323 43.48 14.74 7.74
C GLN A 323 43.78 16.24 7.82
N GLY A 324 43.19 17.10 6.99
CA GLY A 324 43.60 18.51 6.96
C GLY A 324 42.53 19.54 6.63
N GLU A 325 42.07 19.59 5.38
CA GLU A 325 41.51 20.84 4.85
C GLU A 325 40.08 21.14 5.32
N LYS A 326 39.24 20.11 5.53
CA LYS A 326 37.86 20.29 6.02
C LYS A 326 37.78 20.41 7.53
N LEU A 327 38.73 19.84 8.26
CA LEU A 327 38.82 19.91 9.72
C LEU A 327 39.16 21.32 10.22
N LEU A 328 40.03 22.03 9.48
CA LEU A 328 40.41 23.41 9.75
C LEU A 328 39.23 24.40 9.64
N LEU A 329 38.16 24.06 8.91
CA LEU A 329 36.96 24.89 8.81
C LEU A 329 36.01 24.71 10.01
N CYS A 330 36.05 23.55 10.65
CA CYS A 330 35.22 23.23 11.81
C CYS A 330 35.74 23.89 13.10
N HIS A 331 37.05 23.96 13.28
CA HIS A 331 37.68 24.45 14.51
C HIS A 331 37.34 25.92 14.87
N PRO A 332 37.35 26.89 13.93
CA PRO A 332 36.92 28.27 14.21
C PRO A 332 35.45 28.39 14.60
N THR A 333 34.59 27.50 14.10
CA THR A 333 33.16 27.51 14.39
C THR A 333 32.89 26.95 15.78
N LEU A 334 33.58 25.85 16.16
CA LEU A 334 33.55 25.31 17.51
C LEU A 334 34.09 26.32 18.54
N GLY A 335 35.18 27.02 18.22
CA GLY A 335 35.71 28.08 19.09
C GLY A 335 34.74 29.25 19.30
N LYS A 336 33.92 29.59 18.29
CA LYS A 336 32.85 30.59 18.45
C LYS A 336 31.72 30.08 19.35
N LEU A 337 31.32 28.82 19.20
CA LEU A 337 30.32 28.19 20.06
C LEU A 337 30.75 28.20 21.53
N ASP A 338 32.01 27.86 21.79
CA ASP A 338 32.58 27.89 23.14
C ASP A 338 32.60 29.32 23.72
N CYS A 339 33.03 30.32 22.94
CA CYS A 339 32.99 31.73 23.35
C CYS A 339 31.57 32.20 23.73
N VAL A 340 30.57 31.85 22.93
CA VAL A 340 29.17 32.24 23.18
C VAL A 340 28.64 31.53 24.43
N GLN A 341 28.95 30.25 24.60
CA GLN A 341 28.57 29.46 25.77
C GLN A 341 29.19 30.01 27.06
N GLU A 342 30.49 30.35 27.05
CA GLU A 342 31.18 30.94 28.21
C GLU A 342 30.56 32.29 28.59
N ARG A 343 30.25 33.13 27.60
CA ARG A 343 29.60 34.43 27.83
C ARG A 343 28.20 34.25 28.44
N CYS A 344 27.42 33.29 27.94
CA CYS A 344 26.10 32.95 28.48
C CYS A 344 26.19 32.47 29.94
N LEU A 345 27.17 31.60 30.25
CA LEU A 345 27.41 31.13 31.62
C LEU A 345 27.77 32.29 32.56
N ASN A 346 28.74 33.12 32.18
CA ASN A 346 29.21 34.23 33.01
C ASN A 346 28.09 35.22 33.33
N MET A 347 27.26 35.54 32.35
CA MET A 347 26.12 36.43 32.51
C MET A 347 25.01 35.82 33.39
N SER A 348 24.73 34.53 33.19
CA SER A 348 23.78 33.80 34.03
C SER A 348 24.23 33.74 35.49
N LEU A 349 25.53 33.50 35.74
CA LEU A 349 26.10 33.50 37.09
C LEU A 349 26.00 34.87 37.78
N GLU A 350 26.23 35.97 37.05
CA GLU A 350 26.03 37.33 37.57
C GLU A 350 24.56 37.61 37.91
N LEU A 351 23.62 37.18 37.07
CA LEU A 351 22.19 37.24 37.37
C LEU A 351 21.84 36.49 38.66
N PHE A 352 22.33 35.25 38.82
CA PHE A 352 22.09 34.49 40.04
C PHE A 352 22.74 35.13 41.28
N ARG A 353 23.93 35.74 41.15
CA ARG A 353 24.58 36.48 42.25
C ARG A 353 23.76 37.68 42.72
N ARG A 354 23.14 38.42 41.79
CA ARG A 354 22.28 39.57 42.11
C ARG A 354 21.01 39.18 42.88
N HIS A 355 20.56 37.92 42.76
CA HIS A 355 19.34 37.39 43.38
C HIS A 355 19.58 36.28 44.41
N ALA A 356 20.77 36.26 45.02
CA ALA A 356 21.14 35.26 46.01
C ALA A 356 20.14 35.22 47.19
N SER A 357 19.85 34.00 47.66
CA SER A 357 19.04 33.80 48.87
C SER A 357 19.74 34.40 50.08
N PRO A 358 19.02 35.00 51.05
CA PRO A 358 19.62 35.47 52.31
C PRO A 358 20.40 34.37 53.05
N ASP A 359 20.08 33.10 52.84
CA ASP A 359 20.76 31.94 53.46
C ASP A 359 22.02 31.49 52.70
N GLY A 360 22.36 32.13 51.58
CA GLY A 360 23.55 31.82 50.78
C GLY A 360 23.49 30.46 50.03
N THR A 361 22.41 29.70 50.18
CA THR A 361 22.22 28.44 49.45
C THR A 361 22.03 28.71 47.96
N PRO A 362 22.78 28.03 47.06
CA PRO A 362 22.53 28.13 45.63
C PRO A 362 21.09 27.71 45.32
N ARG A 363 20.39 28.49 44.50
CA ARG A 363 19.05 28.10 44.05
C ARG A 363 19.19 26.87 43.14
N ARG A 364 18.19 25.98 43.14
CA ARG A 364 18.14 24.81 42.26
C ARG A 364 18.52 25.13 40.80
N GLY A 365 18.04 26.25 40.27
CA GLY A 365 18.38 26.69 38.90
C GLY A 365 19.86 27.02 38.68
N GLN A 366 20.64 27.38 39.72
CA GLN A 366 22.08 27.57 39.62
C GLN A 366 22.83 26.22 39.55
N GLU A 367 22.31 25.19 40.21
CA GLU A 367 22.84 23.82 40.11
C GLU A 367 22.53 23.23 38.73
N ASP A 368 21.28 23.35 38.28
CA ASP A 368 20.83 22.93 36.95
C ASP A 368 21.66 23.58 35.83
N LEU A 369 21.98 24.88 35.96
CA LEU A 369 22.82 25.60 34.99
C LEU A 369 24.26 25.05 34.95
N ARG A 370 24.85 24.71 36.11
CA ARG A 370 26.20 24.14 36.16
C ARG A 370 26.24 22.75 35.52
N GLU A 371 25.23 21.92 35.79
CA GLU A 371 25.10 20.61 35.15
C GLU A 371 24.96 20.74 33.63
N LEU A 372 24.09 21.65 33.17
CA LEU A 372 23.91 21.94 31.76
C LEU A 372 25.22 22.37 31.10
N TYR A 373 26.00 23.24 31.74
CA TYR A 373 27.31 23.65 31.21
C TYR A 373 28.31 22.50 31.13
N VAL A 374 28.32 21.58 32.10
CA VAL A 374 29.17 20.38 32.05
C VAL A 374 28.79 19.52 30.84
N VAL A 375 27.50 19.30 30.62
CA VAL A 375 27.00 18.53 29.47
C VAL A 375 27.35 19.20 28.14
N LEU A 376 27.15 20.52 28.04
CA LEU A 376 27.48 21.27 26.81
C LEU A 376 28.98 21.27 26.52
N SER A 377 29.81 21.43 27.55
CA SER A 377 31.27 21.38 27.40
C SER A 377 31.73 19.99 26.96
N GLU A 378 31.11 18.93 27.48
CA GLU A 378 31.39 17.56 27.04
C GLU A 378 30.94 17.33 25.59
N LEU A 379 29.79 17.88 25.19
CA LEU A 379 29.31 17.81 23.81
C LEU A 379 30.25 18.53 22.84
N LEU A 380 30.74 19.72 23.19
CA LEU A 380 31.73 20.44 22.37
C LEU A 380 33.04 19.66 22.25
N LYS A 381 33.51 19.02 23.33
CA LYS A 381 34.67 18.13 23.27
C LYS A 381 34.44 16.91 22.39
N GLN A 382 33.27 16.28 22.47
CA GLN A 382 32.93 15.15 21.59
C GLN A 382 32.92 15.57 20.12
N LEU A 383 32.33 16.73 19.80
CA LEU A 383 32.36 17.29 18.45
C LEU A 383 33.79 17.61 18.00
N GLU A 384 34.63 18.14 18.90
CA GLU A 384 36.04 18.38 18.62
C GLU A 384 36.78 17.08 18.32
N THR A 385 36.57 16.02 19.12
CA THR A 385 37.19 14.70 18.86
C THR A 385 36.72 14.06 17.55
N GLN A 386 35.43 14.17 17.22
CA GLN A 386 34.88 13.68 15.95
C GLN A 386 35.43 14.43 14.75
N VAL A 387 35.72 15.72 14.92
CA VAL A 387 36.41 16.52 13.91
C VAL A 387 37.87 16.10 13.82
N THR A 388 38.60 15.90 14.92
CA THR A 388 40.05 15.59 14.83
C THR A 388 40.38 14.15 14.39
N GLY A 389 39.42 13.23 14.46
CA GLY A 389 39.60 11.82 14.07
C GLY A 389 40.02 10.92 15.22
#